data_AF-A0A2T1DIH2-F1
#
_entry.id   AF-A0A2T1DIH2-F1
#
_cell.length_a   1.000
_cell.length_b   1.000
_cell.length_c   1.000
_cell.angle_alpha   90.00
_cell.angle_beta   90.00
_cell.angle_gamma   90.00
#
_symmetry.space_group_name_H-M   'P 1'
#
loop_
_entity.id
_entity.type
_entity.pdbx_description
1 polymer ?
#
loop_
_entity_poly.entity_id
_entity_poly.type
_entity_poly.pdbx_seq_one_letter_code
_entity_poly.pdbx_strand_id
1 'polypeptide(L)'
;MAQLTGPADDVPSMGRRQFMNVLMFGSEALVAAGALYPVIKYFIPPSSGSSSGGVTAKDALGNDIVLTDYLASHPAGDHSLVQGLKGDPTYLVVEEDKAIANYGINAVCTHLGCVVPWNANENKFMCPCHGSQYDSTGKVVRGPAPLSLALAHANVEDNKVTLTPWTETDFRTDEDPWWA
;
A
#
# COMPACT_ATOMS: atom_id res chain seq x y z
N MET A 1 -14.93 67.76 45.91
CA MET A 1 -14.57 66.64 45.03
C MET A 1 -15.61 65.56 45.25
N ALA A 2 -16.67 65.54 44.43
CA ALA A 2 -17.68 64.49 44.49
C ALA A 2 -17.21 63.32 43.64
N GLN A 3 -16.90 62.18 44.28
CA GLN A 3 -16.77 60.91 43.59
C GLN A 3 -18.16 60.54 43.06
N LEU A 4 -18.31 60.55 41.74
CA LEU A 4 -19.49 60.04 41.05
C LEU A 4 -19.56 58.53 41.28
N THR A 5 -20.34 58.11 42.27
CA THR A 5 -20.78 56.72 42.42
C THR A 5 -21.85 56.44 41.35
N GLY A 6 -21.44 55.99 40.17
CA GLY A 6 -22.32 55.22 39.28
C GLY A 6 -22.64 53.86 39.92
N PRO A 7 -23.75 53.20 39.53
CA PRO A 7 -24.09 51.89 40.08
C PRO A 7 -22.96 50.91 39.76
N ALA A 8 -22.72 49.91 40.61
CA ALA A 8 -21.75 48.82 40.41
C ALA A 8 -22.08 47.90 39.20
N ASP A 9 -22.89 48.39 38.27
CA ASP A 9 -23.47 47.71 37.12
C ASP A 9 -22.66 47.97 35.82
N ASP A 10 -21.61 48.78 35.88
CA ASP A 10 -20.70 49.06 34.76
C ASP A 10 -19.56 48.02 34.63
N VAL A 11 -19.40 47.13 35.61
CA VAL A 11 -18.40 46.05 35.60
C VAL A 11 -19.01 44.74 35.07
N PRO A 12 -18.44 44.13 34.00
CA PRO A 12 -18.95 42.86 33.48
C PRO A 12 -18.86 41.72 34.51
N SER A 13 -19.97 41.00 34.69
CA SER A 13 -20.02 39.78 35.50
C SER A 13 -19.16 38.64 34.93
N MET A 14 -18.87 37.62 35.74
CA MET A 14 -18.06 36.48 35.30
C MET A 14 -18.64 35.76 34.08
N GLY A 15 -19.96 35.62 33.98
CA GLY A 15 -20.60 35.02 32.81
C GLY A 15 -20.35 35.81 31.52
N ARG A 16 -20.38 37.16 31.59
CA ARG A 16 -20.06 38.02 30.43
C ARG A 16 -18.58 37.93 30.05
N ARG A 17 -17.67 37.84 31.04
CA ARG A 17 -16.23 37.65 30.80
C ARG A 17 -15.93 36.30 30.15
N GLN A 18 -16.55 35.22 30.65
CA GLN A 18 -16.43 33.89 30.08
C GLN A 18 -16.95 33.84 28.64
N PHE A 19 -18.11 34.46 28.39
CA PHE A 19 -18.66 34.57 27.04
C PHE A 19 -17.69 35.28 26.07
N MET A 20 -17.11 36.41 26.48
CA MET A 20 -16.14 37.14 25.65
C MET A 20 -14.84 36.35 25.44
N ASN A 21 -14.36 35.60 26.45
CA ASN A 21 -13.19 34.73 26.30
C ASN A 21 -13.44 33.62 25.28
N VAL A 22 -14.64 33.02 25.28
CA VAL A 22 -15.01 32.00 24.27
C VAL A 22 -14.98 32.59 22.86
N LEU A 23 -15.49 33.82 22.67
CA LEU A 23 -15.42 34.48 21.37
C LEU A 23 -13.98 34.79 20.94
N MET A 24 -13.17 35.32 21.86
CA MET A 24 -11.76 35.63 21.62
C MET A 24 -10.96 34.37 21.25
N PHE A 25 -10.87 33.40 22.17
CA PHE A 25 -10.09 32.19 21.96
C PHE A 25 -10.67 31.29 20.88
N GLY A 26 -11.99 31.31 20.67
CA GLY A 26 -12.62 30.60 19.56
C GLY A 26 -12.19 31.17 18.20
N SER A 27 -12.09 32.50 18.08
CA SER A 27 -11.61 33.14 16.84
C SER A 27 -10.12 32.89 16.60
N GLU A 28 -9.29 32.97 17.64
CA GLU A 28 -7.86 32.66 17.56
C GLU A 28 -7.62 31.19 17.18
N ALA A 29 -8.39 30.26 17.78
CA ALA A 29 -8.33 28.84 17.46
C ALA A 29 -8.68 28.57 16.00
N LEU A 30 -9.66 29.28 15.43
CA LEU A 30 -10.02 29.13 14.02
C LEU A 30 -8.89 29.59 13.09
N VAL A 31 -8.25 30.73 13.39
CA VAL A 31 -7.10 31.23 12.62
C VAL A 31 -5.93 30.27 12.73
N ALA A 32 -5.63 29.79 13.95
CA ALA A 32 -4.57 28.82 14.18
C ALA A 32 -4.83 27.51 13.44
N ALA A 33 -6.05 26.97 13.48
CA ALA A 33 -6.43 25.76 12.76
C ALA A 33 -6.33 25.95 11.23
N GLY A 34 -6.80 27.10 10.72
CA GLY A 34 -6.71 27.44 9.30
C GLY A 34 -5.27 27.55 8.80
N ALA A 35 -4.37 28.12 9.62
CA ALA A 35 -2.95 28.20 9.31
C ALA A 35 -2.22 26.85 9.45
N LEU A 36 -2.61 26.02 10.43
CA LEU A 36 -1.99 24.73 10.69
C LEU A 36 -2.44 23.63 9.71
N TYR A 37 -3.68 23.69 9.21
CA TYR A 37 -4.23 22.73 8.25
C TYR A 37 -3.33 22.51 7.01
N PRO A 38 -2.90 23.54 6.25
CA PRO A 38 -2.03 23.35 5.11
C PRO A 38 -0.64 22.81 5.51
N VAL A 39 -0.14 23.15 6.70
CA VAL A 39 1.12 22.59 7.22
C VAL A 39 0.98 21.10 7.47
N ILE A 40 -0.10 20.66 8.12
CA ILE A 40 -0.38 19.23 8.33
C ILE A 40 -0.54 18.53 6.98
N LYS A 41 -1.33 19.11 6.06
CA LYS A 41 -1.54 18.54 4.72
C LYS A 41 -0.27 18.46 3.90
N TYR A 42 0.67 19.38 4.09
CA TYR A 42 1.98 19.36 3.42
C TYR A 42 2.80 18.11 3.80
N PHE A 43 2.70 17.64 5.05
CA PHE A 43 3.39 16.43 5.49
C PHE A 43 2.67 15.12 5.13
N ILE A 44 1.42 15.17 4.64
CA ILE A 44 0.71 13.99 4.14
C ILE A 44 1.12 13.78 2.68
N PRO A 45 1.80 12.68 2.33
CA PRO A 45 2.21 12.43 0.96
C PRO A 45 0.99 12.41 0.03
N PRO A 46 1.06 13.06 -1.15
CA PRO A 46 0.01 12.90 -2.15
C PRO A 46 -0.02 11.43 -2.62
N SER A 47 -1.21 10.89 -2.88
CA SER A 47 -1.31 9.59 -3.55
C SER A 47 -0.67 9.71 -4.93
N SER A 48 0.15 8.73 -5.31
CA SER A 48 0.49 8.56 -6.71
C SER A 48 -0.82 8.30 -7.45
N GLY A 49 -1.13 9.14 -8.44
CA GLY A 49 -2.38 9.06 -9.22
C GLY A 49 -2.48 7.73 -9.95
N SER A 50 -2.95 6.70 -9.26
CA SER A 50 -3.26 5.39 -9.81
C SER A 50 -4.57 5.52 -10.56
N SER A 51 -4.50 5.37 -11.88
CA SER A 51 -5.66 5.21 -12.75
C SER A 51 -6.33 3.87 -12.44
N SER A 52 -7.27 3.88 -11.49
CA SER A 52 -8.45 3.01 -11.34
C SER A 52 -8.36 1.51 -11.60
N GLY A 53 -7.20 0.87 -11.71
CA GLY A 53 -7.18 -0.56 -12.04
C GLY A 53 -5.84 -1.23 -12.02
N GLY A 54 -4.77 -0.63 -12.55
CA GLY A 54 -3.51 -1.36 -12.66
C GLY A 54 -2.29 -0.50 -12.88
N VAL A 55 -1.13 -1.04 -12.52
CA VAL A 55 0.18 -0.45 -12.81
C VAL A 55 0.91 -1.34 -13.82
N THR A 56 1.58 -0.73 -14.79
CA THR A 56 2.47 -1.47 -15.67
C THR A 56 3.64 -2.01 -14.87
N ALA A 57 3.91 -3.30 -15.00
CA ALA A 57 5.07 -3.94 -14.39
C ALA A 57 6.36 -3.38 -14.98
N LYS A 58 7.36 -3.14 -14.13
CA LYS A 58 8.66 -2.60 -14.55
C LYS A 58 9.81 -3.54 -14.18
N ASP A 59 10.88 -3.49 -14.96
CA ASP A 59 12.13 -4.18 -14.66
C ASP A 59 12.91 -3.49 -13.54
N ALA A 60 14.06 -4.06 -13.16
CA ALA A 60 14.95 -3.49 -12.14
C ALA A 60 15.54 -2.12 -12.53
N LEU A 61 15.50 -1.74 -13.81
CA LEU A 61 15.97 -0.46 -14.34
C LEU A 61 14.85 0.57 -14.47
N GLY A 62 13.59 0.18 -14.21
CA GLY A 62 12.40 1.02 -14.33
C GLY A 62 11.76 1.05 -15.73
N ASN A 63 12.24 0.24 -16.67
CA ASN A 63 11.63 0.10 -17.99
C ASN A 63 10.37 -0.77 -17.92
N ASP A 64 9.41 -0.51 -18.79
CA ASP A 64 8.19 -1.32 -18.87
C ASP A 64 8.50 -2.72 -19.41
N ILE A 65 7.87 -3.73 -18.80
CA ILE A 65 8.00 -5.13 -19.24
C ILE A 65 7.16 -5.36 -20.49
N VAL A 66 7.84 -5.64 -21.61
CA VAL A 66 7.22 -6.04 -22.88
C VAL A 66 7.15 -7.57 -22.95
N LEU A 67 5.96 -8.13 -23.19
CA LEU A 67 5.71 -9.57 -23.12
C LEU A 67 6.62 -10.37 -24.07
N THR A 68 6.78 -9.91 -25.31
CA THR A 68 7.60 -10.60 -26.32
C THR A 68 9.06 -10.75 -25.91
N ASP A 69 9.64 -9.69 -25.35
CA ASP A 69 11.05 -9.67 -24.95
C ASP A 69 11.23 -10.47 -23.65
N TYR A 70 10.24 -10.35 -22.76
CA TYR A 70 10.21 -11.07 -21.50
C TYR A 70 10.13 -12.60 -21.68
N LEU A 71 9.24 -13.08 -22.56
CA LEU A 71 9.12 -14.52 -22.88
C LEU A 71 10.31 -15.04 -23.69
N ALA A 72 11.07 -14.18 -24.36
CA ALA A 72 12.30 -14.57 -25.04
C ALA A 72 13.45 -14.84 -24.06
N SER A 73 13.49 -14.13 -22.93
CA SER A 73 14.55 -14.26 -21.92
C SER A 73 14.24 -15.24 -20.79
N HIS A 74 12.96 -15.50 -20.49
CA HIS A 74 12.55 -16.36 -19.37
C HIS A 74 11.89 -17.66 -19.88
N PRO A 75 12.41 -18.85 -19.50
CA PRO A 75 11.84 -20.12 -19.90
C PRO A 75 10.54 -20.45 -19.13
N ALA A 76 9.85 -21.50 -19.58
CA ALA A 76 8.70 -22.06 -18.87
C ALA A 76 9.06 -22.49 -17.43
N GLY A 77 8.18 -22.18 -16.48
CA GLY A 77 8.35 -22.45 -15.06
C GLY A 77 9.23 -21.44 -14.31
N ASP A 78 9.66 -20.37 -15.00
CA ASP A 78 10.48 -19.34 -14.37
C ASP A 78 9.65 -18.40 -13.49
N HIS A 79 10.30 -17.90 -12.44
CA HIS A 79 9.74 -16.98 -11.46
C HIS A 79 10.69 -15.79 -11.33
N SER A 80 10.38 -14.70 -12.03
CA SER A 80 11.23 -13.50 -12.03
C SER A 80 10.58 -12.35 -11.27
N LEU A 81 11.39 -11.54 -10.60
CA LEU A 81 10.93 -10.34 -9.91
C LEU A 81 10.73 -9.17 -10.88
N VAL A 82 9.59 -8.49 -10.74
CA VAL A 82 9.29 -7.21 -11.36
C VAL A 82 8.81 -6.22 -10.31
N GLN A 83 8.88 -4.93 -10.61
CA GLN A 83 8.23 -3.92 -9.79
C GLN A 83 6.72 -3.96 -10.06
N GLY A 84 5.94 -4.27 -9.02
CA GLY A 84 4.50 -4.39 -9.10
C GLY A 84 3.74 -3.27 -8.40
N LEU A 85 2.59 -3.62 -7.81
CA LEU A 85 1.71 -2.68 -7.13
C LEU A 85 2.45 -1.93 -6.02
N LYS A 86 2.24 -0.61 -5.93
CA LYS A 86 2.86 0.28 -4.92
C LYS A 86 4.41 0.26 -4.89
N GLY A 87 5.05 -0.34 -5.90
CA GLY A 87 6.51 -0.51 -5.95
C GLY A 87 7.02 -1.77 -5.27
N ASP A 88 6.13 -2.63 -4.77
CA ASP A 88 6.53 -3.89 -4.15
C ASP A 88 7.07 -4.87 -5.20
N PRO A 89 8.12 -5.66 -4.87
CA PRO A 89 8.60 -6.71 -5.74
C PRO A 89 7.53 -7.80 -5.88
N THR A 90 7.11 -8.05 -7.11
CA THR A 90 6.09 -9.04 -7.45
C THR A 90 6.70 -10.05 -8.42
N TYR A 91 6.46 -11.34 -8.20
CA TYR A 91 6.84 -12.40 -9.13
C TYR A 91 5.85 -12.46 -10.29
N LEU A 92 6.38 -12.48 -11.50
CA LEU A 92 5.68 -13.00 -12.67
C LEU A 92 6.06 -14.47 -12.83
N VAL A 93 5.05 -15.30 -13.07
CA VAL A 93 5.20 -16.74 -13.28
C VAL A 93 4.98 -17.03 -14.76
N VAL A 94 5.94 -17.71 -15.39
CA VAL A 94 5.79 -18.19 -16.77
C VAL A 94 5.29 -19.62 -16.73
N GLU A 95 4.12 -19.88 -17.29
CA GLU A 95 3.52 -21.21 -17.38
C GLU A 95 4.20 -22.08 -18.45
N GLU A 96 3.89 -23.38 -18.47
CA GLU A 96 4.52 -24.35 -19.38
C GLU A 96 4.20 -24.10 -20.86
N ASP A 97 3.07 -23.47 -21.14
CA ASP A 97 2.62 -23.06 -22.47
C ASP A 97 3.34 -21.81 -23.00
N LYS A 98 4.30 -21.27 -22.24
CA LYS A 98 4.98 -19.98 -22.50
C LYS A 98 4.03 -18.79 -22.44
N ALA A 99 2.95 -18.87 -21.68
CA ALA A 99 2.15 -17.72 -21.27
C ALA A 99 2.59 -17.25 -19.88
N ILE A 100 2.22 -16.01 -19.53
CA ILE A 100 2.32 -15.53 -18.14
C ILE A 100 1.05 -15.99 -17.42
N ALA A 101 1.20 -16.48 -16.19
CA ALA A 101 0.06 -16.83 -15.35
C ALA A 101 -0.84 -15.60 -15.11
N ASN A 102 -2.14 -15.82 -14.93
CA ASN A 102 -3.12 -14.74 -14.69
C ASN A 102 -2.96 -14.06 -13.31
N TYR A 103 -1.98 -14.47 -12.51
CA TYR A 103 -1.69 -13.93 -11.19
C TYR A 103 -0.19 -13.66 -11.02
N GLY A 104 0.12 -12.59 -10.30
CA GLY A 104 1.44 -12.29 -9.77
C GLY A 104 1.48 -12.50 -8.26
N ILE A 105 2.63 -12.95 -7.76
CA ILE A 105 2.81 -13.26 -6.33
C ILE A 105 3.66 -12.16 -5.70
N ASN A 106 3.16 -11.46 -4.68
CA ASN A 106 3.95 -10.48 -3.95
C ASN A 106 5.12 -11.19 -3.22
N ALA A 107 6.35 -10.74 -3.47
CA ALA A 107 7.55 -11.38 -2.91
C ALA A 107 7.84 -10.96 -1.46
N VAL A 108 7.08 -10.02 -0.90
CA VAL A 108 7.27 -9.51 0.47
C VAL A 108 6.78 -10.54 1.48
N CYS A 109 7.70 -11.03 2.31
CA CYS A 109 7.39 -11.99 3.37
C CYS A 109 6.44 -11.40 4.40
N THR A 110 5.32 -12.09 4.62
CA THR A 110 4.28 -11.76 5.60
C THR A 110 4.72 -11.81 7.07
N HIS A 111 5.94 -12.28 7.36
CA HIS A 111 6.51 -12.24 8.71
C HIS A 111 7.02 -10.83 9.07
N LEU A 112 8.02 -10.32 8.34
CA LEU A 112 8.71 -9.05 8.62
C LEU A 112 9.14 -8.27 7.36
N GLY A 113 8.73 -8.72 6.16
CA GLY A 113 8.94 -7.96 4.93
C GLY A 113 10.22 -8.26 4.13
N CYS A 114 10.98 -9.31 4.45
CA CYS A 114 12.07 -9.75 3.57
C CYS A 114 11.55 -10.18 2.20
N VAL A 115 12.28 -9.91 1.11
CA VAL A 115 11.96 -10.46 -0.21
C VAL A 115 12.28 -11.96 -0.24
N VAL A 116 11.28 -12.79 -0.56
CA VAL A 116 11.40 -14.25 -0.54
C VAL A 116 11.86 -14.74 -1.92
N PRO A 117 13.06 -15.35 -2.05
CA PRO A 117 13.52 -15.93 -3.31
C PRO A 117 12.77 -17.22 -3.65
N TRP A 118 12.59 -17.46 -4.95
CA TRP A 118 12.16 -18.76 -5.48
C TRP A 118 13.30 -19.79 -5.39
N ASN A 119 13.01 -20.99 -4.88
CA ASN A 119 13.92 -22.12 -4.97
C ASN A 119 13.37 -23.16 -5.95
N ALA A 120 13.95 -23.18 -7.14
CA ALA A 120 13.56 -24.09 -8.22
C ALA A 120 13.87 -25.58 -7.93
N ASN A 121 14.79 -25.90 -7.02
CA ASN A 121 15.11 -27.29 -6.70
C ASN A 121 14.00 -27.96 -5.86
N GLU A 122 13.32 -27.19 -5.03
CA GLU A 122 12.25 -27.68 -4.14
C GLU A 122 10.85 -27.19 -4.55
N ASN A 123 10.75 -26.41 -5.63
CA ASN A 123 9.51 -25.78 -6.11
C ASN A 123 8.76 -24.99 -5.01
N LYS A 124 9.51 -24.21 -4.23
CA LYS A 124 8.99 -23.43 -3.09
C LYS A 124 9.69 -22.09 -2.99
N PHE A 125 8.98 -21.10 -2.47
CA PHE A 125 9.60 -19.87 -2.00
C PHE A 125 10.15 -20.08 -0.60
N MET A 126 11.43 -19.77 -0.40
CA MET A 126 12.09 -19.98 0.89
C MET A 126 12.73 -18.70 1.40
N CYS A 127 12.17 -18.16 2.47
CA CYS A 127 12.62 -16.91 3.07
C CYS A 127 13.95 -17.13 3.79
N PRO A 128 15.05 -16.47 3.36
CA PRO A 128 16.37 -16.67 3.96
C PRO A 128 16.48 -16.09 5.37
N CYS A 129 15.56 -15.20 5.76
CA CYS A 129 15.61 -14.52 7.05
C CYS A 129 15.27 -15.45 8.23
N HIS A 130 14.14 -16.15 8.15
CA HIS A 130 13.64 -16.99 9.26
C HIS A 130 13.09 -18.36 8.79
N GLY A 131 13.29 -18.71 7.51
CA GLY A 131 12.93 -20.03 6.99
C GLY A 131 11.43 -20.23 6.73
N SER A 132 10.64 -19.17 6.59
CA SER A 132 9.26 -19.26 6.08
C SER A 132 9.27 -19.88 4.69
N GLN A 133 8.42 -20.88 4.47
CA GLN A 133 8.28 -21.59 3.21
C GLN A 133 6.88 -21.37 2.67
N TYR A 134 6.81 -21.07 1.38
CA TYR A 134 5.56 -20.96 0.63
C TYR A 134 5.60 -21.93 -0.55
N ASP A 135 4.46 -22.47 -0.95
CA ASP A 135 4.36 -23.31 -2.13
C ASP A 135 4.51 -22.49 -3.43
N SER A 136 4.45 -23.14 -4.59
CA SER A 136 4.54 -22.49 -5.91
C SER A 136 3.49 -21.40 -6.16
N THR A 137 2.36 -21.44 -5.45
CA THR A 137 1.31 -20.42 -5.55
C THR A 137 1.46 -19.29 -4.53
N GLY A 138 2.44 -19.39 -3.63
CA GLY A 138 2.68 -18.43 -2.55
C GLY A 138 1.87 -18.69 -1.27
N LYS A 139 1.21 -19.84 -1.15
CA LYS A 139 0.52 -20.24 0.08
C LYS A 139 1.53 -20.65 1.14
N VAL A 140 1.34 -20.21 2.39
CA VAL A 140 2.25 -20.57 3.48
C VAL A 140 2.19 -22.08 3.78
N VAL A 141 3.36 -22.71 3.86
CA VAL A 141 3.52 -24.16 4.15
C VAL A 141 4.22 -24.37 5.49
N ARG A 142 5.20 -23.53 5.81
CA ARG A 142 6.01 -23.68 7.04
C ARG A 142 6.59 -22.35 7.50
N GLY A 143 6.97 -22.29 8.77
CA GLY A 143 7.76 -21.21 9.36
C GLY A 143 6.91 -20.18 10.09
N PRO A 144 7.51 -19.06 10.51
CA PRO A 144 6.85 -18.06 11.36
C PRO A 144 5.89 -17.13 10.59
N ALA A 145 5.81 -17.23 9.26
CA ALA A 145 4.88 -16.42 8.47
C ALA A 145 3.43 -16.73 8.86
N PRO A 146 2.63 -15.73 9.27
CA PRO A 146 1.25 -15.96 9.70
C PRO A 146 0.28 -16.13 8.53
N LEU A 147 0.60 -15.57 7.36
CA LEU A 147 -0.30 -15.46 6.21
C LEU A 147 0.42 -15.82 4.90
N SER A 148 -0.34 -16.22 3.89
CA SER A 148 0.14 -16.47 2.52
C SER A 148 0.54 -15.18 1.81
N LEU A 149 1.43 -15.26 0.81
CA LEU A 149 1.85 -14.11 0.01
C LEU A 149 0.65 -13.51 -0.75
N ALA A 150 0.57 -12.18 -0.81
CA ALA A 150 -0.51 -11.48 -1.49
C ALA A 150 -0.48 -11.72 -3.01
N LEU A 151 -1.64 -11.63 -3.65
CA LEU A 151 -1.79 -11.80 -5.09
C LEU A 151 -2.16 -10.48 -5.78
N ALA A 152 -1.81 -10.39 -7.05
CA ALA A 152 -2.27 -9.38 -7.99
C ALA A 152 -2.70 -10.08 -9.27
N HIS A 153 -3.67 -9.56 -10.03
CA HIS A 153 -3.90 -10.11 -11.36
C HIS A 153 -2.81 -9.62 -12.31
N ALA A 154 -2.31 -10.53 -13.13
CA ALA A 154 -1.40 -10.19 -14.21
C ALA A 154 -2.17 -10.24 -15.53
N ASN A 155 -2.36 -9.08 -16.14
CA ASN A 155 -3.00 -8.92 -17.43
C ASN A 155 -1.97 -8.46 -18.46
N VAL A 156 -2.26 -8.72 -19.73
CA VAL A 156 -1.45 -8.21 -20.84
C VAL A 156 -2.29 -7.22 -21.63
N GLU A 157 -1.88 -5.96 -21.61
CA GLU A 157 -2.51 -4.87 -22.35
C GLU A 157 -1.45 -4.23 -23.27
N ASP A 158 -1.76 -4.09 -24.55
CA ASP A 158 -0.87 -3.47 -25.55
C ASP A 158 0.58 -4.03 -25.53
N ASN A 159 0.72 -5.35 -25.40
CA ASN A 159 2.00 -6.07 -25.30
C ASN A 159 2.83 -5.74 -24.04
N LYS A 160 2.22 -5.10 -23.04
CA LYS A 160 2.81 -4.82 -21.73
C LYS A 160 2.09 -5.58 -20.63
N VAL A 161 2.84 -5.98 -19.62
CA VAL A 161 2.24 -6.64 -18.44
C VAL A 161 1.72 -5.57 -17.49
N THR A 162 0.43 -5.64 -17.16
CA THR A 162 -0.23 -4.78 -16.18
C THR A 162 -0.65 -5.60 -14.98
N LEU A 163 -0.41 -5.07 -13.78
CA LEU A 163 -0.76 -5.70 -12.51
C LEU A 163 -1.91 -4.94 -11.87
N THR A 164 -3.00 -5.64 -11.54
CA THR A 164 -4.17 -5.08 -10.87
C THR A 164 -4.36 -5.69 -9.48
N PRO A 165 -4.96 -4.97 -8.51
CA PRO A 165 -5.24 -5.53 -7.19
C PRO A 165 -6.17 -6.74 -7.27
N TRP A 166 -5.83 -7.82 -6.56
CA TRP A 166 -6.70 -8.97 -6.40
C TRP A 166 -7.70 -8.71 -5.27
N THR A 167 -8.98 -8.65 -5.60
CA THR A 167 -10.08 -8.40 -4.63
C THR A 167 -11.09 -9.54 -4.54
N GLU A 168 -11.00 -10.54 -5.42
CA GLU A 168 -11.83 -11.73 -5.36
C GLU A 168 -11.28 -12.76 -4.36
N THR A 169 -12.04 -13.84 -4.14
CA THR A 169 -11.65 -14.92 -3.23
C THR A 169 -10.29 -15.51 -3.60
N ASP A 170 -9.46 -15.80 -2.60
CA ASP A 170 -8.15 -16.43 -2.82
C ASP A 170 -8.34 -17.89 -3.22
N PHE A 171 -8.01 -18.24 -4.46
CA PHE A 171 -8.16 -19.59 -5.00
C PHE A 171 -7.31 -20.66 -4.28
N ARG A 172 -6.36 -20.25 -3.43
CA ARG A 172 -5.44 -21.16 -2.71
C ARG A 172 -5.99 -21.57 -1.34
N THR A 173 -6.87 -20.74 -0.76
CA THR A 173 -7.42 -20.92 0.58
C THR A 173 -8.94 -20.95 0.61
N ASP A 174 -9.62 -20.55 -0.47
CA ASP A 174 -11.08 -20.37 -0.54
C ASP A 174 -11.62 -19.36 0.49
N GLU A 175 -10.78 -18.42 0.92
CA GLU A 175 -11.09 -17.37 1.89
C GLU A 175 -10.96 -15.98 1.27
N ASP A 176 -11.52 -14.97 1.94
CA ASP A 176 -11.39 -13.58 1.52
C ASP A 176 -9.92 -13.11 1.60
N PRO A 177 -9.45 -12.31 0.64
CA PRO A 177 -8.06 -11.84 0.59
C PRO A 177 -7.74 -10.92 1.78
N TRP A 178 -6.74 -11.30 2.57
CA TRP A 178 -6.36 -10.55 3.78
C TRP A 178 -5.68 -9.20 3.49
N TRP A 179 -5.23 -8.98 2.24
CA TRP A 179 -4.47 -7.80 1.82
C TRP A 179 -5.31 -6.70 1.17
N ALA A 180 -6.62 -6.93 1.01
CA ALA A 180 -7.56 -6.00 0.38
C ALA A 180 -7.86 -4.77 1.24
#